data_AF-A0A7H8HEH6-F1
#
_entry.id   AF-A0A7H8HEH6-F1
#
_cell.length_a   1.000
_cell.length_b   1.000
_cell.length_c   1.000
_cell.angle_alpha   90.00
_cell.angle_beta   90.00
_cell.angle_gamma   90.00
#
_symmetry.space_group_name_H-M   'P 1'
#
loop_
_entity.id
_entity.type
_entity.pdbx_description
1 polymer ?
#
loop_
_entity_poly.entity_id
_entity_poly.type
_entity_poly.pdbx_seq_one_letter_code
_entity_poly.pdbx_strand_id
1 'polypeptide(L)'
;MIEAVFVLHGAGNRGRETAFGHLVAGLAEATGLPMKPVYWGDLGAVEADVQSVIPTFRDRAGFRGETPPADGTRGGALAERAIDQVVEGMQARLGDAADPGTVRAVVAQIEAFWPEALALPEISDPVVLAEVGATLAEILLDFSDEAGLREFNPAIFRRWLTRCDRMVGATRTAVLGGVNESLRSRLVPGAARFVGDVLVYQRHRETIQQRVRNEIRAAGVGTERTPVRVLAHSLGGVIAMDLATDDDPLWIRDLVTFGSQWPLFHLVDPRGGQLAPHEGHAPAVLPPSLGAWTNAWEPLDPLAFVAATRYVLHDGRRPRDAMVPHLERWGVWTHSSYWHSRAFAGLVRSVLGPGEDDGKEER
;
A
#
# COMPACT_ATOMS: atom_id res chain seq x y z
N MET A 1 33.98 -7.33 5.94
CA MET A 1 33.20 -7.03 4.72
C MET A 1 31.75 -6.86 5.13
N ILE A 2 31.04 -5.85 4.62
CA ILE A 2 29.59 -5.71 4.85
C ILE A 2 28.90 -6.83 4.07
N GLU A 3 28.11 -7.65 4.76
CA GLU A 3 27.36 -8.75 4.14
C GLU A 3 26.34 -8.23 3.12
N ALA A 4 26.11 -8.93 2.01
CA ALA A 4 25.12 -8.50 1.03
C ALA A 4 23.68 -8.60 1.56
N VAL A 5 22.84 -7.63 1.21
CA VAL A 5 21.38 -7.67 1.44
C VAL A 5 20.71 -8.23 0.19
N PHE A 6 19.93 -9.29 0.34
CA PHE A 6 19.21 -9.91 -0.77
C PHE A 6 17.85 -9.24 -0.94
N VAL A 7 17.57 -8.76 -2.15
CA VAL A 7 16.37 -7.97 -2.43
C VAL A 7 15.37 -8.80 -3.22
N LEU A 8 14.21 -9.07 -2.62
CA LEU A 8 13.10 -9.76 -3.25
C LEU A 8 12.00 -8.77 -3.66
N HIS A 9 11.45 -8.94 -4.85
CA HIS A 9 10.35 -8.14 -5.34
C HIS A 9 9.28 -9.02 -6.00
N GLY A 10 8.02 -8.62 -5.88
CA GLY A 10 6.90 -9.24 -6.60
C GLY A 10 7.00 -9.25 -8.13
N ALA A 11 7.97 -8.55 -8.71
CA ALA A 11 8.23 -8.50 -10.15
C ALA A 11 9.63 -9.03 -10.50
N GLY A 12 10.26 -9.79 -9.59
CA GLY A 12 11.56 -10.45 -9.77
C GLY A 12 11.56 -11.56 -10.83
N ASN A 13 10.51 -11.63 -11.65
CA ASN A 13 10.33 -12.55 -12.77
C ASN A 13 10.73 -11.97 -14.13
N ARG A 14 10.89 -10.64 -14.23
CA ARG A 14 11.05 -9.91 -15.50
C ARG A 14 12.51 -9.58 -15.84
N GLY A 15 13.43 -10.53 -15.72
CA GLY A 15 14.83 -10.43 -16.20
C GLY A 15 15.79 -9.58 -15.35
N ARG A 16 17.10 -9.88 -15.42
CA ARG A 16 18.14 -9.29 -14.54
C ARG A 16 18.53 -7.84 -14.86
N GLU A 17 18.53 -7.46 -16.14
CA GLU A 17 18.97 -6.13 -16.61
C GLU A 17 17.81 -5.12 -16.76
N THR A 18 16.69 -5.37 -16.08
CA THR A 18 15.46 -4.58 -16.25
C THR A 18 15.26 -3.55 -15.15
N ALA A 19 14.11 -2.88 -15.15
CA ALA A 19 13.72 -1.86 -14.17
C ALA A 19 13.98 -2.28 -12.72
N PHE A 20 13.81 -3.56 -12.36
CA PHE A 20 14.08 -4.03 -10.99
C PHE A 20 15.56 -3.91 -10.60
N GLY A 21 16.49 -4.26 -11.49
CA GLY A 21 17.92 -4.12 -11.23
C GLY A 21 18.32 -2.66 -10.97
N HIS A 22 17.75 -1.73 -11.75
CA HIS A 22 17.97 -0.29 -11.55
C HIS A 22 17.38 0.23 -10.22
N LEU A 23 16.21 -0.24 -9.81
CA LEU A 23 15.63 0.11 -8.51
C LEU A 23 16.51 -0.36 -7.34
N VAL A 24 17.02 -1.60 -7.43
CA VAL A 24 17.93 -2.14 -6.40
C VAL A 24 19.24 -1.37 -6.38
N ALA A 25 19.83 -1.07 -7.54
CA ALA A 25 21.06 -0.29 -7.62
C ALA A 25 20.91 1.12 -7.03
N GLY A 26 19.80 1.81 -7.34
CA GLY A 26 19.52 3.14 -6.78
C GLY A 26 19.34 3.13 -5.26
N LEU A 27 18.69 2.09 -4.72
CA LEU A 27 18.55 1.94 -3.26
C LEU A 27 19.88 1.54 -2.59
N ALA A 28 20.69 0.71 -3.24
CA ALA A 28 22.04 0.36 -2.78
C ALA A 28 22.91 1.62 -2.67
N GLU A 29 22.88 2.49 -3.69
CA GLU A 29 23.57 3.78 -3.68
C GLU A 29 23.06 4.69 -2.55
N ALA A 30 21.74 4.82 -2.40
CA ALA A 30 21.14 5.69 -1.38
C ALA A 30 21.41 5.23 0.06
N THR A 31 21.58 3.92 0.28
CA THR A 31 21.81 3.31 1.60
C THR A 31 23.30 3.08 1.91
N GLY A 32 24.14 3.00 0.89
CA GLY A 32 25.54 2.56 1.01
C GLY A 32 25.70 1.07 1.31
N LEU A 33 24.65 0.26 1.12
CA LEU A 33 24.68 -1.17 1.40
C LEU A 33 24.87 -1.99 0.12
N PRO A 34 25.68 -3.06 0.14
CA PRO A 34 25.74 -3.99 -0.98
C PRO A 34 24.41 -4.74 -1.09
N MET A 35 23.68 -4.54 -2.18
CA MET A 35 22.39 -5.20 -2.43
C MET A 35 22.45 -6.11 -3.65
N LYS A 36 21.88 -7.31 -3.52
CA LYS A 36 21.78 -8.28 -4.61
C LYS A 36 20.30 -8.52 -4.95
N PRO A 37 19.84 -8.14 -6.15
CA PRO A 37 18.48 -8.48 -6.58
C PRO A 37 18.35 -10.00 -6.75
N VAL A 38 17.25 -10.56 -6.24
CA VAL A 38 16.92 -11.98 -6.33
C VAL A 38 15.81 -12.18 -7.34
N TYR A 39 16.05 -13.06 -8.31
CA TYR A 39 15.13 -13.33 -9.40
C TYR A 39 14.57 -14.74 -9.29
N TRP A 40 13.27 -14.83 -9.15
CA TRP A 40 12.55 -16.10 -9.05
C TRP A 40 12.02 -16.60 -10.40
N GLY A 41 12.34 -15.86 -11.47
CA GLY A 41 12.38 -16.36 -12.84
C GLY A 41 11.10 -16.17 -13.64
N ASP A 42 11.07 -16.76 -14.82
CA ASP A 42 10.13 -16.56 -15.93
C ASP A 42 8.64 -16.92 -15.69
N LEU A 43 8.26 -17.36 -14.50
CA LEU A 43 6.91 -17.86 -14.23
C LEU A 43 5.86 -16.75 -14.05
N GLY A 44 6.22 -15.49 -14.23
CA GLY A 44 5.36 -14.33 -14.03
C GLY A 44 4.08 -14.29 -14.88
N ALA A 45 3.14 -13.46 -14.43
CA ALA A 45 1.96 -13.15 -15.22
C ALA A 45 2.35 -12.58 -16.59
N VAL A 46 1.77 -13.14 -17.65
CA VAL A 46 1.91 -12.63 -19.02
C VAL A 46 0.88 -11.53 -19.23
N GLU A 47 1.37 -10.34 -19.57
CA GLU A 47 0.53 -9.14 -19.67
C GLU A 47 0.18 -8.76 -21.10
N ALA A 48 0.85 -9.36 -22.08
CA ALA A 48 0.78 -8.97 -23.50
C ALA A 48 -0.67 -8.86 -24.00
N ASP A 49 -1.57 -9.69 -23.46
CA ASP A 49 -2.96 -9.76 -23.89
C ASP A 49 -3.97 -9.28 -22.84
N VAL A 50 -3.53 -8.79 -21.66
CA VAL A 50 -4.46 -8.32 -20.61
C VAL A 50 -5.33 -7.18 -21.12
N GLN A 51 -4.81 -6.34 -22.02
CA GLN A 51 -5.59 -5.28 -22.64
C GLN A 51 -6.68 -5.80 -23.58
N SER A 52 -6.49 -6.98 -24.19
CA SER A 52 -7.44 -7.55 -25.15
C SER A 52 -8.75 -8.05 -24.51
N VAL A 53 -8.73 -8.31 -23.20
CA VAL A 53 -9.89 -8.78 -22.43
C VAL A 53 -10.60 -7.66 -21.67
N ILE A 54 -10.12 -6.42 -21.78
CA ILE A 54 -10.79 -5.25 -21.21
C ILE A 54 -11.91 -4.86 -22.19
N PRO A 55 -13.20 -4.89 -21.79
CA PRO A 55 -14.30 -4.53 -22.69
C PRO A 55 -14.10 -3.13 -23.28
N THR A 56 -14.16 -3.01 -24.60
CA THR A 56 -14.05 -1.72 -25.29
C THR A 56 -15.45 -1.20 -25.64
N PHE A 57 -15.63 0.11 -25.70
CA PHE A 57 -16.96 0.69 -25.99
C PHE A 57 -17.55 0.31 -27.35
N ARG A 58 -16.75 -0.26 -28.26
CA ARG A 58 -17.25 -0.84 -29.53
C ARG A 58 -18.15 -2.06 -29.33
N ASP A 59 -18.04 -2.75 -28.19
CA ASP A 59 -18.81 -3.97 -27.89
C ASP A 59 -20.21 -3.69 -27.31
N ARG A 60 -20.56 -2.40 -27.11
CA ARG A 60 -21.81 -1.95 -26.48
C ARG A 60 -22.93 -1.56 -27.45
N ALA A 61 -22.88 -1.98 -28.71
CA ALA A 61 -23.90 -1.71 -29.74
C ALA A 61 -25.31 -2.32 -29.49
N GLY A 62 -25.69 -2.56 -28.22
CA GLY A 62 -26.98 -3.14 -27.82
C GLY A 62 -27.76 -2.36 -26.75
N PHE A 63 -27.20 -1.37 -26.05
CA PHE A 63 -27.95 -0.58 -25.07
C PHE A 63 -28.46 0.72 -25.71
N ARG A 64 -29.64 0.66 -26.32
CA ARG A 64 -30.40 1.84 -26.74
C ARG A 64 -31.11 2.47 -25.54
N GLY A 65 -30.94 3.78 -25.42
CA GLY A 65 -32.00 4.68 -24.96
C GLY A 65 -31.74 5.37 -23.64
N GLU A 66 -31.06 6.52 -23.68
CA GLU A 66 -31.53 7.74 -23.01
C GLU A 66 -30.76 8.93 -23.59
N THR A 67 -31.51 9.89 -24.14
CA THR A 67 -30.98 11.12 -24.73
C THR A 67 -30.60 12.07 -23.59
N PRO A 68 -29.39 12.65 -23.56
CA PRO A 68 -29.06 13.64 -22.53
C PRO A 68 -29.86 14.93 -22.76
N PRO A 69 -30.39 15.58 -21.70
CA PRO A 69 -31.03 16.89 -21.84
C PRO A 69 -29.98 17.97 -22.13
N ALA A 70 -30.41 18.94 -22.93
CA ALA A 70 -29.58 20.06 -23.37
C ALA A 70 -29.27 21.06 -22.23
N ASP A 71 -28.11 21.69 -22.40
CA ASP A 71 -27.36 22.56 -21.49
C ASP A 71 -28.05 23.88 -21.10
N GLY A 72 -27.59 24.48 -19.99
CA GLY A 72 -27.66 25.94 -19.77
C GLY A 72 -28.37 26.45 -18.50
N THR A 73 -27.62 27.16 -17.65
CA THR A 73 -28.05 28.16 -16.64
C THR A 73 -28.68 27.71 -15.31
N ARG A 74 -27.89 27.13 -14.38
CA ARG A 74 -28.25 27.01 -12.93
C ARG A 74 -27.07 27.02 -11.93
N GLY A 75 -25.97 27.73 -12.21
CA GLY A 75 -24.70 27.57 -11.46
C GLY A 75 -24.68 27.96 -9.96
N GLY A 76 -25.49 28.93 -9.50
CA GLY A 76 -25.39 29.44 -8.12
C GLY A 76 -26.16 28.62 -7.07
N ALA A 77 -27.46 28.41 -7.30
CA ALA A 77 -28.34 27.73 -6.32
C ALA A 77 -28.12 26.21 -6.23
N LEU A 78 -27.48 25.59 -7.23
CA LEU A 78 -27.09 24.18 -7.19
C LEU A 78 -25.83 23.97 -6.33
N ALA A 79 -24.88 24.91 -6.35
CA ALA A 79 -23.66 24.83 -5.58
C ALA A 79 -23.91 25.00 -4.05
N GLU A 80 -24.84 25.88 -3.67
CA GLU A 80 -25.29 26.04 -2.27
C GLU A 80 -26.03 24.79 -1.75
N ARG A 81 -26.90 24.19 -2.57
CA ARG A 81 -27.56 22.94 -2.19
C ARG A 81 -26.59 21.77 -2.08
N ALA A 82 -25.48 21.78 -2.83
CA ALA A 82 -24.51 20.71 -2.81
C ALA A 82 -23.67 20.70 -1.52
N ILE A 83 -23.30 21.87 -0.99
CA ILE A 83 -22.61 21.96 0.30
C ILE A 83 -23.53 21.55 1.45
N ASP A 84 -24.80 21.95 1.42
CA ASP A 84 -25.79 21.58 2.43
C ASP A 84 -25.91 20.05 2.56
N GLN A 85 -25.95 19.34 1.43
CA GLN A 85 -26.04 17.86 1.42
C GLN A 85 -24.79 17.17 1.98
N VAL A 86 -23.59 17.72 1.72
CA VAL A 86 -22.34 17.20 2.32
C VAL A 86 -22.34 17.44 3.83
N VAL A 87 -22.79 18.61 4.27
CA VAL A 87 -22.88 18.94 5.70
C VAL A 87 -23.93 18.08 6.40
N GLU A 88 -25.10 17.87 5.79
CA GLU A 88 -26.16 17.00 6.32
C GLU A 88 -25.68 15.54 6.47
N GLY A 89 -25.01 14.98 5.46
CA GLY A 89 -24.46 13.62 5.52
C GLY A 89 -23.39 13.46 6.60
N MET A 90 -22.54 14.47 6.77
CA MET A 90 -21.54 14.50 7.83
C MET A 90 -22.18 14.56 9.22
N GLN A 91 -23.14 15.46 9.42
CA GLN A 91 -23.85 15.58 10.69
C GLN A 91 -24.63 14.32 11.05
N ALA A 92 -25.28 13.70 10.06
CA ALA A 92 -26.01 12.44 10.25
C ALA A 92 -25.09 11.31 10.73
N ARG A 93 -23.83 11.28 10.26
CA ARG A 93 -22.86 10.25 10.63
C ARG A 93 -22.14 10.53 11.96
N LEU A 94 -21.86 11.79 12.27
CA LEU A 94 -21.26 12.19 13.55
C LEU A 94 -22.25 12.06 14.72
N GLY A 95 -23.55 12.28 14.50
CA GLY A 95 -24.57 12.22 15.55
C GLY A 95 -24.20 13.08 16.76
N ASP A 96 -24.50 12.57 17.97
CA ASP A 96 -24.13 13.22 19.24
C ASP A 96 -22.66 12.97 19.66
N ALA A 97 -21.89 12.22 18.86
CA ALA A 97 -20.54 11.78 19.25
C ALA A 97 -19.47 12.86 19.12
N ALA A 98 -19.72 13.92 18.35
CA ALA A 98 -18.76 15.00 18.10
C ALA A 98 -19.10 16.26 18.89
N ASP A 99 -18.06 16.93 19.42
CA ASP A 99 -18.22 18.25 20.05
C ASP A 99 -18.82 19.26 19.04
N PRO A 100 -19.89 20.00 19.40
CA PRO A 100 -20.50 20.98 18.50
C PRO A 100 -19.55 22.07 18.01
N GLY A 101 -18.50 22.40 18.77
CA GLY A 101 -17.45 23.33 18.36
C GLY A 101 -16.58 22.76 17.24
N THR A 102 -16.19 21.49 17.34
CA THR A 102 -15.46 20.78 16.27
C THR A 102 -16.29 20.67 15.00
N VAL A 103 -17.57 20.29 15.11
CA VAL A 103 -18.47 20.22 13.94
C VAL A 103 -18.55 21.58 13.25
N ARG A 104 -18.73 22.67 14.00
CA ARG A 104 -18.75 24.02 13.44
C ARG A 104 -17.42 24.40 12.77
N ALA A 105 -16.29 24.05 13.37
CA ALA A 105 -14.97 24.34 12.80
C ALA A 105 -14.73 23.59 11.48
N VAL A 106 -15.17 22.33 11.39
CA VAL A 106 -15.09 21.51 10.19
C VAL A 106 -16.00 22.06 9.09
N VAL A 107 -17.26 22.37 9.42
CA VAL A 107 -18.20 22.99 8.45
C VAL A 107 -17.63 24.29 7.89
N ALA A 108 -17.08 25.15 8.75
CA ALA A 108 -16.45 26.40 8.31
C ALA A 108 -15.25 26.16 7.37
N GLN A 109 -14.51 25.06 7.52
CA GLN A 109 -13.44 24.70 6.58
C GLN A 109 -13.98 24.17 5.24
N ILE A 110 -15.07 23.39 5.26
CA ILE A 110 -15.74 22.93 4.04
C ILE A 110 -16.26 24.15 3.27
N GLU A 111 -16.95 25.07 3.95
CA GLU A 111 -17.45 26.33 3.38
C GLU A 111 -16.33 27.21 2.83
N ALA A 112 -15.21 27.34 3.55
CA ALA A 112 -14.07 28.12 3.08
C ALA A 112 -13.36 27.49 1.88
N PHE A 113 -13.38 26.15 1.77
CA PHE A 113 -12.80 25.42 0.64
C PHE A 113 -13.74 25.40 -0.58
N TRP A 114 -15.05 25.43 -0.38
CA TRP A 114 -16.05 25.22 -1.43
C TRP A 114 -15.90 26.12 -2.67
N PRO A 115 -15.60 27.43 -2.56
CA PRO A 115 -15.39 28.29 -3.71
C PRO A 115 -14.13 27.94 -4.54
N GLU A 116 -13.18 27.22 -3.95
CA GLU A 116 -11.93 26.78 -4.59
C GLU A 116 -12.04 25.35 -5.15
N ALA A 117 -13.10 24.63 -4.78
CA ALA A 117 -13.36 23.27 -5.23
C ALA A 117 -13.81 23.29 -6.70
N LEU A 118 -13.17 22.46 -7.53
CA LEU A 118 -13.39 22.43 -8.98
C LEU A 118 -14.48 21.45 -9.40
N ALA A 119 -14.76 20.41 -8.61
CA ALA A 119 -15.61 19.31 -9.03
C ALA A 119 -16.74 18.97 -8.04
N LEU A 120 -16.51 19.12 -6.74
CA LEU A 120 -17.52 18.89 -5.70
C LEU A 120 -18.77 19.80 -5.85
N PRO A 121 -18.64 21.12 -6.12
CA PRO A 121 -19.80 22.01 -6.26
C PRO A 121 -20.67 21.71 -7.48
N GLU A 122 -20.15 20.91 -8.42
CA GLU A 122 -20.84 20.58 -9.66
C GLU A 122 -21.56 19.23 -9.60
N ILE A 123 -21.47 18.48 -8.49
CA ILE A 123 -22.28 17.29 -8.25
C ILE A 123 -23.70 17.72 -7.91
N SER A 124 -24.68 17.10 -8.56
CA SER A 124 -26.11 17.34 -8.30
C SER A 124 -26.80 16.18 -7.59
N ASP A 125 -26.12 15.04 -7.41
CA ASP A 125 -26.69 13.85 -6.77
C ASP A 125 -26.58 13.97 -5.24
N PRO A 126 -27.72 14.12 -4.53
CA PRO A 126 -27.74 14.31 -3.08
C PRO A 126 -27.23 13.08 -2.31
N VAL A 127 -27.39 11.87 -2.86
CA VAL A 127 -26.94 10.63 -2.20
C VAL A 127 -25.42 10.57 -2.19
N VAL A 128 -24.78 10.92 -3.31
CA VAL A 128 -23.32 10.97 -3.42
C VAL A 128 -22.73 12.05 -2.52
N LEU A 129 -23.36 13.23 -2.46
CA LEU A 129 -22.93 14.33 -1.60
C LEU A 129 -23.07 13.96 -0.11
N ALA A 130 -24.17 13.32 0.28
CA ALA A 130 -24.36 12.83 1.64
C ALA A 130 -23.31 11.77 2.03
N GLU A 131 -22.97 10.85 1.11
CA GLU A 131 -21.94 9.81 1.35
C GLU A 131 -20.53 10.40 1.49
N VAL A 132 -20.21 11.44 0.70
CA VAL A 132 -18.97 12.22 0.86
C VAL A 132 -18.93 12.86 2.25
N GLY A 133 -20.06 13.41 2.70
CA GLY A 133 -20.24 13.92 4.06
C GLY A 133 -20.03 12.86 5.14
N ALA A 134 -20.63 11.67 4.97
CA ALA A 134 -20.49 10.57 5.92
C ALA A 134 -19.04 10.05 6.00
N THR A 135 -18.35 9.95 4.87
CA THR A 135 -16.93 9.57 4.83
C THR A 135 -16.05 10.60 5.54
N LEU A 136 -16.34 11.89 5.37
CA LEU A 136 -15.69 12.99 6.09
C LEU A 136 -15.85 12.84 7.61
N ALA A 137 -17.04 12.45 8.07
CA ALA A 137 -17.33 12.21 9.48
C ALA A 137 -16.53 11.03 10.06
N GLU A 138 -16.44 9.90 9.35
CA GLU A 138 -15.68 8.73 9.82
C GLU A 138 -14.20 9.04 10.01
N ILE A 139 -13.63 9.78 9.08
CA ILE A 139 -12.22 10.19 9.14
C ILE A 139 -11.98 11.15 10.30
N LEU A 140 -12.92 12.05 10.59
CA LEU A 140 -12.84 12.92 11.77
C LEU A 140 -12.90 12.14 13.08
N LEU A 141 -13.68 11.05 13.13
CA LEU A 141 -13.72 10.15 14.27
C LEU A 141 -12.41 9.36 14.40
N ASP A 142 -11.83 8.87 13.30
CA ASP A 142 -10.55 8.16 13.32
C ASP A 142 -9.38 9.06 13.78
N PHE A 143 -9.36 10.34 13.38
CA PHE A 143 -8.38 11.31 13.87
C PHE A 143 -8.63 11.74 15.33
N SER A 144 -9.82 11.49 15.87
CA SER A 144 -10.18 11.88 17.24
C SER A 144 -9.69 10.90 18.31
N ASP A 145 -9.57 9.62 17.95
CA ASP A 145 -9.16 8.54 18.87
C ASP A 145 -7.66 8.54 19.19
N GLU A 146 -6.81 9.11 18.34
CA GLU A 146 -5.34 9.11 18.56
C GLU A 146 -4.80 10.32 19.36
N ALA A 147 -5.56 11.41 19.52
CA ALA A 147 -5.04 12.65 20.15
C ALA A 147 -6.01 13.39 21.08
N GLY A 148 -7.29 12.99 21.16
CA GLY A 148 -8.33 13.84 21.75
C GLY A 148 -8.61 15.07 20.88
N LEU A 149 -9.89 15.41 20.74
CA LEU A 149 -10.45 16.40 19.81
C LEU A 149 -9.97 17.87 19.95
N ARG A 150 -8.79 18.15 20.54
CA ARG A 150 -8.32 19.52 20.81
C ARG A 150 -7.44 20.12 19.72
N GLU A 151 -6.88 19.34 18.79
CA GLU A 151 -6.01 19.86 17.73
C GLU A 151 -6.48 19.46 16.33
N PHE A 152 -7.72 19.86 15.98
CA PHE A 152 -8.12 19.90 14.57
C PHE A 152 -7.16 20.81 13.80
N ASN A 153 -6.38 20.25 12.86
CA ASN A 153 -5.43 21.00 12.04
C ASN A 153 -6.07 21.38 10.69
N PRO A 154 -6.44 22.66 10.47
CA PRO A 154 -7.14 23.09 9.27
C PRO A 154 -6.35 22.88 7.98
N ALA A 155 -5.01 22.90 8.05
CA ALA A 155 -4.16 22.72 6.89
C ALA A 155 -4.16 21.27 6.38
N ILE A 156 -4.22 20.28 7.28
CA ILE A 156 -4.32 18.86 6.93
C ILE A 156 -5.68 18.57 6.32
N PHE A 157 -6.75 19.09 6.94
CA PHE A 157 -8.11 18.93 6.46
C PHE A 157 -8.33 19.55 5.07
N ARG A 158 -7.85 20.77 4.85
CA ARG A 158 -7.93 21.45 3.54
C ARG A 158 -7.16 20.71 2.43
N ARG A 159 -5.99 20.15 2.76
CA ARG A 159 -5.21 19.31 1.80
C ARG A 159 -5.98 18.06 1.41
N TRP A 160 -6.72 17.47 2.34
CA TRP A 160 -7.54 16.29 2.07
C TRP A 160 -8.78 16.64 1.23
N LEU A 161 -9.50 17.72 1.56
CA LEU A 161 -10.61 18.24 0.73
C LEU A 161 -10.18 18.50 -0.72
N THR A 162 -8.98 19.08 -0.90
CA THR A 162 -8.38 19.28 -2.23
C THR A 162 -8.17 17.96 -2.99
N ARG A 163 -7.88 16.87 -2.28
CA ARG A 163 -7.67 15.54 -2.87
C ARG A 163 -8.99 14.86 -3.22
N CYS A 164 -10.01 15.01 -2.36
CA CYS A 164 -11.36 14.53 -2.63
C CYS A 164 -11.98 15.27 -3.81
N ASP A 165 -11.82 16.59 -3.89
CA ASP A 165 -12.25 17.38 -5.03
C ASP A 165 -11.55 16.93 -6.34
N ARG A 166 -10.25 16.65 -6.30
CA ARG A 166 -9.53 16.09 -7.45
C ARG A 166 -9.98 14.66 -7.81
N MET A 167 -10.29 13.84 -6.81
CA MET A 167 -10.80 12.48 -7.00
C MET A 167 -12.20 12.52 -7.62
N VAL A 168 -13.07 13.40 -7.12
CA VAL A 168 -14.38 13.69 -7.69
C VAL A 168 -14.28 14.30 -9.08
N GLY A 169 -13.32 15.19 -9.36
CA GLY A 169 -13.07 15.74 -10.70
C GLY A 169 -12.58 14.68 -11.68
N ALA A 170 -11.75 13.74 -11.21
CA ALA A 170 -11.41 12.54 -11.95
C ALA A 170 -12.67 11.67 -12.19
N THR A 171 -13.60 11.61 -11.22
CA THR A 171 -14.91 10.96 -11.35
C THR A 171 -15.91 11.75 -12.23
N ARG A 172 -15.80 13.08 -12.39
CA ARG A 172 -16.66 13.86 -13.31
C ARG A 172 -16.29 13.61 -14.76
N THR A 173 -15.01 13.41 -15.02
CA THR A 173 -14.53 12.87 -16.30
C THR A 173 -15.01 11.41 -16.51
N ALA A 174 -15.52 10.75 -15.45
CA ALA A 174 -16.05 9.39 -15.44
C ALA A 174 -17.50 9.25 -15.79
N VAL A 175 -18.32 10.19 -15.36
CA VAL A 175 -19.78 10.07 -15.45
C VAL A 175 -20.26 10.31 -16.89
N LEU A 176 -19.41 10.84 -17.78
CA LEU A 176 -19.57 10.78 -19.24
C LEU A 176 -18.65 9.71 -19.87
N GLY A 177 -18.93 8.42 -19.58
CA GLY A 177 -18.45 7.26 -20.36
C GLY A 177 -16.94 6.97 -20.43
N GLY A 178 -16.05 7.89 -20.06
CA GLY A 178 -14.61 7.80 -20.33
C GLY A 178 -13.72 7.21 -19.23
N VAL A 179 -14.15 7.16 -17.96
CA VAL A 179 -13.28 6.68 -16.87
C VAL A 179 -13.38 5.21 -16.62
N ASN A 180 -14.47 4.54 -16.99
CA ASN A 180 -14.42 3.09 -16.97
C ASN A 180 -13.30 2.58 -17.90
N GLU A 181 -13.00 3.28 -18.98
CA GLU A 181 -11.90 2.95 -19.88
C GLU A 181 -10.56 3.55 -19.43
N SER A 182 -10.50 4.79 -18.91
CA SER A 182 -9.24 5.38 -18.43
C SER A 182 -8.74 4.77 -17.10
N LEU A 183 -9.64 4.48 -16.17
CA LEU A 183 -9.36 3.76 -14.92
C LEU A 183 -9.01 2.30 -15.21
N ARG A 184 -9.73 1.63 -16.12
CA ARG A 184 -9.36 0.27 -16.54
C ARG A 184 -8.04 0.26 -17.28
N SER A 185 -7.85 1.07 -18.32
CA SER A 185 -6.59 1.10 -19.08
C SER A 185 -5.36 1.51 -18.26
N ARG A 186 -5.50 2.34 -17.20
CA ARG A 186 -4.37 2.77 -16.37
C ARG A 186 -4.15 1.94 -15.10
N LEU A 187 -5.20 1.46 -14.43
CA LEU A 187 -5.08 0.70 -13.19
C LEU A 187 -5.20 -0.81 -13.39
N VAL A 188 -6.02 -1.29 -14.33
CA VAL A 188 -6.22 -2.75 -14.55
C VAL A 188 -4.94 -3.42 -15.01
N PRO A 189 -4.08 -2.88 -15.89
CA PRO A 189 -2.83 -3.56 -16.20
C PRO A 189 -1.96 -3.78 -14.95
N GLY A 190 -1.85 -2.79 -14.05
CA GLY A 190 -1.06 -2.92 -12.82
C GLY A 190 -1.69 -3.87 -11.79
N ALA A 191 -3.01 -3.78 -11.60
CA ALA A 191 -3.75 -4.63 -10.67
C ALA A 191 -3.87 -6.09 -11.19
N ALA A 192 -4.19 -6.28 -12.47
CA ALA A 192 -4.22 -7.60 -13.11
C ALA A 192 -2.84 -8.26 -13.15
N ARG A 193 -1.78 -7.46 -13.36
CA ARG A 193 -0.40 -7.92 -13.22
C ARG A 193 -0.14 -8.45 -11.82
N PHE A 194 -0.44 -7.66 -10.78
CA PHE A 194 -0.25 -8.06 -9.39
C PHE A 194 -1.07 -9.32 -9.04
N VAL A 195 -2.37 -9.34 -9.38
CA VAL A 195 -3.24 -10.50 -9.16
C VAL A 195 -2.72 -11.73 -9.90
N GLY A 196 -2.28 -11.56 -11.15
CA GLY A 196 -1.68 -12.64 -11.93
C GLY A 196 -0.42 -13.20 -11.28
N ASP A 197 0.49 -12.33 -10.82
CA ASP A 197 1.73 -12.75 -10.15
C ASP A 197 1.43 -13.47 -8.82
N VAL A 198 0.39 -13.05 -8.08
CA VAL A 198 -0.09 -13.75 -6.87
C VAL A 198 -0.65 -15.13 -7.21
N LEU A 199 -1.50 -15.25 -8.24
CA LEU A 199 -2.06 -16.54 -8.67
C LEU A 199 -0.99 -17.50 -9.18
N VAL A 200 -0.03 -16.99 -9.94
CA VAL A 200 1.18 -17.71 -10.36
C VAL A 200 1.92 -18.20 -9.13
N TYR A 201 2.15 -17.33 -8.16
CA TYR A 201 2.88 -17.69 -6.96
C TYR A 201 2.19 -18.81 -6.20
N GLN A 202 0.87 -18.70 -6.00
CA GLN A 202 0.09 -19.76 -5.35
C GLN A 202 0.19 -21.09 -6.10
N ARG A 203 0.12 -21.07 -7.44
CA ARG A 203 0.19 -22.29 -8.28
C ARG A 203 1.60 -22.90 -8.35
N HIS A 204 2.63 -22.08 -8.30
CA HIS A 204 4.03 -22.48 -8.54
C HIS A 204 4.94 -22.21 -7.34
N ARG A 205 4.37 -22.20 -6.13
CA ARG A 205 5.04 -21.79 -4.89
C ARG A 205 6.37 -22.51 -4.68
N GLU A 206 6.38 -23.83 -4.71
CA GLU A 206 7.57 -24.67 -4.51
C GLU A 206 8.69 -24.33 -5.50
N THR A 207 8.37 -24.24 -6.79
CA THR A 207 9.36 -23.92 -7.83
C THR A 207 9.97 -22.54 -7.64
N ILE A 208 9.15 -21.54 -7.33
CA ILE A 208 9.58 -20.15 -7.10
C ILE A 208 10.45 -20.09 -5.85
N GLN A 209 9.99 -20.68 -4.75
CA GLN A 209 10.72 -20.76 -3.49
C GLN A 209 12.07 -21.47 -3.65
N GLN A 210 12.12 -22.58 -4.39
CA GLN A 210 13.36 -23.31 -4.65
C GLN A 210 14.36 -22.47 -5.45
N ARG A 211 13.90 -21.68 -6.43
CA ARG A 211 14.76 -20.77 -7.21
C ARG A 211 15.36 -19.68 -6.32
N VAL A 212 14.55 -19.04 -5.47
CA VAL A 212 15.02 -18.06 -4.48
C VAL A 212 16.05 -18.69 -3.54
N ARG A 213 15.74 -19.86 -2.98
CA ARG A 213 16.61 -20.61 -2.09
C ARG A 213 17.96 -20.93 -2.75
N ASN A 214 17.94 -21.41 -3.98
CA ASN A 214 19.15 -21.70 -4.75
C ASN A 214 20.00 -20.44 -4.96
N GLU A 215 19.40 -19.31 -5.32
CA GLU A 215 20.14 -18.06 -5.55
C GLU A 215 20.79 -17.51 -4.27
N ILE A 216 20.10 -17.62 -3.13
CA ILE A 216 20.62 -17.18 -1.84
C ILE A 216 21.70 -18.16 -1.33
N ARG A 217 21.43 -19.47 -1.36
CA ARG A 217 22.38 -20.51 -0.93
C ARG A 217 23.63 -20.57 -1.81
N ALA A 218 23.56 -20.21 -3.08
CA ALA A 218 24.74 -20.08 -3.95
C ALA A 218 25.75 -19.02 -3.46
N ALA A 219 25.32 -18.09 -2.62
CA ALA A 219 26.21 -17.12 -1.96
C ALA A 219 26.72 -17.59 -0.58
N GLY A 220 26.40 -18.83 -0.16
CA GLY A 220 26.83 -19.41 1.12
C GLY A 220 26.00 -18.97 2.34
N VAL A 221 24.84 -18.34 2.13
CA VAL A 221 23.96 -17.82 3.19
C VAL A 221 22.56 -18.42 3.11
N GLY A 222 21.72 -18.15 4.12
CA GLY A 222 20.35 -18.66 4.21
C GLY A 222 20.22 -20.00 4.94
N THR A 223 21.21 -20.35 5.77
CA THR A 223 21.16 -21.52 6.67
C THR A 223 21.18 -21.06 8.12
N GLU A 224 20.84 -21.94 9.07
CA GLU A 224 20.85 -21.60 10.51
C GLU A 224 22.19 -21.02 10.98
N ARG A 225 23.30 -21.57 10.45
CA ARG A 225 24.65 -21.12 10.80
C ARG A 225 25.06 -19.83 10.10
N THR A 226 24.42 -19.51 8.99
CA THR A 226 24.73 -18.36 8.12
C THR A 226 23.44 -17.67 7.66
N PRO A 227 22.65 -17.10 8.60
CA PRO A 227 21.35 -16.53 8.28
C PRO A 227 21.51 -15.29 7.38
N VAL A 228 20.64 -15.15 6.39
CA VAL A 228 20.73 -14.09 5.37
C VAL A 228 20.02 -12.80 5.82
N ARG A 229 20.43 -11.64 5.27
CA ARG A 229 19.67 -10.39 5.37
C ARG A 229 18.80 -10.17 4.14
N VAL A 230 17.52 -9.86 4.35
CA VAL A 230 16.53 -9.77 3.28
C VAL A 230 15.78 -8.45 3.32
N LEU A 231 15.65 -7.84 2.15
CA LEU A 231 14.80 -6.68 1.90
C LEU A 231 13.73 -7.10 0.87
N ALA A 232 12.45 -6.96 1.20
CA ALA A 232 11.39 -7.61 0.43
C ALA A 232 10.18 -6.69 0.18
N HIS A 233 9.87 -6.47 -1.10
CA HIS A 233 8.80 -5.58 -1.55
C HIS A 233 7.57 -6.37 -2.02
N SER A 234 6.36 -5.94 -1.62
CA SER A 234 5.11 -6.48 -2.17
C SER A 234 5.02 -8.00 -2.01
N LEU A 235 4.68 -8.73 -3.08
CA LEU A 235 4.70 -10.20 -3.14
C LEU A 235 6.09 -10.79 -2.81
N GLY A 236 7.18 -10.02 -2.99
CA GLY A 236 8.52 -10.43 -2.52
C GLY A 236 8.57 -10.63 -1.01
N GLY A 237 7.84 -9.82 -0.23
CA GLY A 237 7.70 -10.01 1.22
C GLY A 237 6.91 -11.26 1.58
N VAL A 238 5.89 -11.59 0.78
CA VAL A 238 5.15 -12.85 0.93
C VAL A 238 6.07 -14.04 0.69
N ILE A 239 6.84 -14.02 -0.41
CA ILE A 239 7.81 -15.08 -0.72
C ILE A 239 8.86 -15.24 0.39
N ALA A 240 9.41 -14.13 0.89
CA ALA A 240 10.43 -14.15 1.94
C ALA A 240 9.89 -14.75 3.26
N MET A 241 8.70 -14.32 3.68
CA MET A 241 8.06 -14.84 4.88
C MET A 241 7.67 -16.32 4.73
N ASP A 242 7.04 -16.68 3.61
CA ASP A 242 6.66 -18.06 3.31
C ASP A 242 7.89 -19.00 3.26
N LEU A 243 9.07 -18.50 2.88
CA LEU A 243 10.34 -19.22 2.96
C LEU A 243 10.88 -19.31 4.38
N ALA A 244 10.78 -18.23 5.17
CA ALA A 244 11.24 -18.21 6.56
C ALA A 244 10.39 -19.13 7.45
N THR A 245 9.12 -19.33 7.11
CA THR A 245 8.17 -20.12 7.90
C THR A 245 7.94 -21.53 7.36
N ASP A 246 8.67 -21.93 6.32
CA ASP A 246 8.60 -23.26 5.71
C ASP A 246 9.18 -24.36 6.64
N ASP A 247 8.90 -25.63 6.37
CA ASP A 247 9.46 -26.76 7.11
C ASP A 247 10.98 -26.94 6.86
N ASP A 248 11.46 -26.63 5.66
CA ASP A 248 12.89 -26.35 5.41
C ASP A 248 13.06 -24.82 5.33
N PRO A 249 13.23 -24.09 6.44
CA PRO A 249 13.17 -22.65 6.37
C PRO A 249 14.41 -22.04 5.71
N LEU A 250 14.22 -20.92 5.01
CA LEU A 250 15.31 -19.99 4.76
C LEU A 250 15.56 -19.22 6.05
N TRP A 251 16.76 -19.35 6.62
CA TRP A 251 17.10 -18.65 7.85
C TRP A 251 17.46 -17.19 7.55
N ILE A 252 16.66 -16.27 8.05
CA ILE A 252 16.77 -14.83 7.83
C ILE A 252 17.11 -14.15 9.16
N ARG A 253 18.25 -13.46 9.20
CA ARG A 253 18.68 -12.68 10.37
C ARG A 253 17.83 -11.43 10.54
N ASP A 254 17.78 -10.63 9.48
CA ASP A 254 17.07 -9.35 9.43
C ASP A 254 16.19 -9.32 8.19
N LEU A 255 14.88 -9.21 8.39
CA LEU A 255 13.90 -9.01 7.34
C LEU A 255 13.34 -7.60 7.39
N VAL A 256 13.45 -6.87 6.28
CA VAL A 256 12.70 -5.64 6.06
C VAL A 256 11.65 -5.92 4.98
N THR A 257 10.37 -5.93 5.34
CA THR A 257 9.27 -5.92 4.37
C THR A 257 8.80 -4.50 4.11
N PHE A 258 8.32 -4.21 2.91
CA PHE A 258 7.68 -2.93 2.62
C PHE A 258 6.60 -3.06 1.57
N GLY A 259 5.47 -2.39 1.80
CA GLY A 259 4.26 -2.55 1.00
C GLY A 259 3.88 -4.03 0.87
N SER A 260 4.00 -4.84 1.93
CA SER A 260 3.80 -6.29 1.82
C SER A 260 2.43 -6.72 2.32
N GLN A 261 1.85 -7.70 1.62
CA GLN A 261 0.52 -8.26 1.90
C GLN A 261 0.56 -9.41 2.91
N TRP A 262 1.76 -9.90 3.27
CA TRP A 262 1.89 -11.11 4.07
C TRP A 262 1.13 -11.07 5.41
N PRO A 263 1.13 -9.96 6.19
CA PRO A 263 0.35 -9.89 7.43
C PRO A 263 -1.14 -10.13 7.21
N LEU A 264 -1.75 -9.59 6.15
CA LEU A 264 -3.15 -9.87 5.84
C LEU A 264 -3.32 -11.32 5.39
N PHE A 265 -2.46 -11.78 4.49
CA PHE A 265 -2.60 -13.08 3.85
C PHE A 265 -2.58 -14.23 4.86
N HIS A 266 -1.69 -14.21 5.86
CA HIS A 266 -1.68 -15.27 6.87
C HIS A 266 -2.95 -15.29 7.75
N LEU A 267 -3.62 -14.14 7.95
CA LEU A 267 -4.85 -14.08 8.72
C LEU A 267 -6.06 -14.66 7.96
N VAL A 268 -6.10 -14.46 6.64
CA VAL A 268 -7.23 -14.90 5.81
C VAL A 268 -7.00 -16.25 5.13
N ASP A 269 -5.75 -16.67 5.01
CA ASP A 269 -5.29 -17.89 4.36
C ASP A 269 -4.13 -18.47 5.19
N PRO A 270 -4.40 -19.39 6.14
CA PRO A 270 -3.38 -19.97 7.01
C PRO A 270 -2.19 -20.48 6.21
N ARG A 271 -1.04 -19.81 6.37
CA ARG A 271 0.18 -20.20 5.66
C ARG A 271 0.70 -21.48 6.29
N GLY A 272 0.88 -22.52 5.48
CA GLY A 272 1.47 -23.79 5.91
C GLY A 272 2.95 -23.65 6.32
N GLY A 273 3.52 -24.76 6.80
CA GLY A 273 4.86 -24.82 7.38
C GLY A 273 4.80 -24.79 8.91
N GLN A 274 5.70 -24.03 9.53
CA GLN A 274 5.87 -23.94 10.98
C GLN A 274 4.85 -23.06 11.69
N LEU A 275 3.96 -22.37 10.95
CA LEU A 275 2.94 -21.51 11.55
C LEU A 275 1.67 -22.29 11.85
N ALA A 276 1.22 -22.16 13.09
CA ALA A 276 -0.12 -22.59 13.45
C ALA A 276 -1.15 -21.69 12.75
N PRO A 277 -2.31 -22.25 12.32
CA PRO A 277 -3.42 -21.44 11.84
C PRO A 277 -3.79 -20.35 12.85
N HIS A 278 -4.22 -19.19 12.37
CA HIS A 278 -4.63 -18.11 13.25
C HIS A 278 -5.98 -18.43 13.92
N GLU A 279 -5.96 -18.79 15.21
CA GLU A 279 -7.15 -19.22 15.96
C GLU A 279 -7.84 -18.11 16.79
N GLY A 280 -7.48 -16.83 16.61
CA GLY A 280 -8.18 -15.70 17.25
C GLY A 280 -7.27 -14.63 17.86
N HIS A 281 -7.66 -14.08 19.02
CA HIS A 281 -7.08 -12.85 19.59
C HIS A 281 -5.59 -12.90 19.97
N ALA A 282 -4.99 -14.09 20.06
CA ALA A 282 -3.58 -14.23 20.42
C ALA A 282 -2.66 -13.92 19.22
N PRO A 283 -1.53 -13.21 19.43
CA PRO A 283 -0.54 -13.03 18.38
C PRO A 283 0.02 -14.37 17.89
N ALA A 284 0.22 -14.50 16.57
CA ALA A 284 0.90 -15.65 15.99
C ALA A 284 2.40 -15.59 16.30
N VAL A 285 2.96 -16.73 16.75
CA VAL A 285 4.39 -16.86 17.06
C VAL A 285 5.15 -17.25 15.81
N LEU A 286 6.11 -16.43 15.40
CA LEU A 286 6.98 -16.65 14.27
C LEU A 286 8.16 -17.55 14.67
N PRO A 287 8.66 -18.40 13.76
CA PRO A 287 9.70 -19.37 14.09
C PRO A 287 11.10 -18.76 14.28
N PRO A 288 12.05 -19.50 14.90
CA PRO A 288 13.44 -19.06 15.09
C PRO A 288 14.21 -18.76 13.81
N SER A 289 13.78 -19.29 12.67
CA SER A 289 14.31 -19.00 11.35
C SER A 289 14.14 -17.53 10.92
N LEU A 290 13.32 -16.76 11.62
CA LEU A 290 13.19 -15.32 11.45
C LEU A 290 13.71 -14.58 12.70
N GLY A 291 14.93 -14.04 12.61
CA GLY A 291 15.61 -13.42 13.75
C GLY A 291 15.09 -12.03 14.14
N ALA A 292 14.75 -11.21 13.15
CA ALA A 292 14.18 -9.87 13.32
C ALA A 292 13.32 -9.49 12.10
N TRP A 293 12.25 -8.75 12.35
CA TRP A 293 11.35 -8.26 11.31
C TRP A 293 10.99 -6.79 11.51
N THR A 294 11.34 -5.97 10.53
CA THR A 294 10.83 -4.61 10.36
C THR A 294 9.87 -4.55 9.19
N ASN A 295 8.64 -4.09 9.42
CA ASN A 295 7.60 -3.96 8.42
C ASN A 295 7.34 -2.47 8.12
N ALA A 296 7.77 -2.01 6.96
CA ALA A 296 7.57 -0.64 6.53
C ALA A 296 6.26 -0.48 5.75
N TRP A 297 5.50 0.57 6.06
CA TRP A 297 4.22 0.83 5.41
C TRP A 297 4.04 2.33 5.17
N GLU A 298 3.33 2.67 4.10
CA GLU A 298 2.94 4.04 3.77
C GLU A 298 1.43 4.18 3.95
N PRO A 299 0.92 5.23 4.62
CA PRO A 299 -0.51 5.35 4.95
C PRO A 299 -1.47 5.27 3.74
N LEU A 300 -1.02 5.67 2.55
CA LEU A 300 -1.82 5.65 1.33
C LEU A 300 -1.51 4.45 0.43
N ASP A 301 -0.72 3.49 0.89
CA ASP A 301 -0.50 2.22 0.20
C ASP A 301 -1.60 1.21 0.57
N PRO A 302 -2.58 0.94 -0.31
CA PRO A 302 -3.70 0.06 0.00
C PRO A 302 -3.30 -1.41 0.16
N LEU A 303 -2.04 -1.75 -0.14
CA LEU A 303 -1.50 -3.11 -0.05
C LEU A 303 -0.46 -3.26 1.07
N ALA A 304 -0.30 -2.26 1.93
CA ALA A 304 0.56 -2.30 3.10
C ALA A 304 -0.26 -2.60 4.36
N PHE A 305 0.14 -3.62 5.12
CA PHE A 305 -0.54 -4.03 6.35
C PHE A 305 0.44 -4.04 7.52
N VAL A 306 -0.02 -3.63 8.70
CA VAL A 306 0.78 -3.65 9.94
C VAL A 306 0.92 -5.06 10.51
N ALA A 307 2.04 -5.33 11.19
CA ALA A 307 2.40 -6.65 11.68
C ALA A 307 2.44 -6.74 13.21
N ALA A 308 2.93 -5.71 13.90
CA ALA A 308 3.29 -5.76 15.32
C ALA A 308 2.09 -6.09 16.23
N THR A 309 0.86 -5.86 15.79
CA THR A 309 -0.37 -6.14 16.55
C THR A 309 -0.74 -7.63 16.55
N ARG A 310 -0.39 -8.38 15.49
CA ARG A 310 -0.83 -9.76 15.27
C ARG A 310 0.28 -10.80 15.29
N TYR A 311 1.54 -10.39 15.38
CA TYR A 311 2.69 -11.29 15.34
C TYR A 311 3.69 -11.00 16.45
N VAL A 312 4.35 -12.06 16.92
CA VAL A 312 5.51 -12.02 17.83
C VAL A 312 6.59 -12.94 17.30
N LEU A 313 7.86 -12.59 17.50
CA LEU A 313 9.01 -13.44 17.20
C LEU A 313 9.11 -14.58 18.23
N HIS A 314 9.88 -15.61 17.90
CA HIS A 314 10.10 -16.79 18.75
C HIS A 314 10.63 -16.46 20.16
N ASP A 315 11.27 -15.30 20.34
CA ASP A 315 11.81 -14.81 21.60
C ASP A 315 10.87 -13.82 22.34
N GLY A 316 9.64 -13.65 21.83
CA GLY A 316 8.62 -12.79 22.42
C GLY A 316 8.70 -11.31 22.00
N ARG A 317 9.72 -10.88 21.26
CA ARG A 317 9.78 -9.52 20.70
C ARG A 317 8.70 -9.34 19.62
N ARG A 318 8.16 -8.14 19.48
CA ARG A 318 7.24 -7.81 18.37
C ARG A 318 8.03 -7.39 17.13
N PRO A 319 7.52 -7.65 15.91
CA PRO A 319 7.98 -6.97 14.72
C PRO A 319 7.93 -5.45 14.89
N ARG A 320 8.82 -4.73 14.24
CA ARG A 320 8.81 -3.27 14.22
C ARG A 320 8.00 -2.77 13.03
N ASP A 321 6.82 -2.21 13.26
CA ASP A 321 6.12 -1.44 12.21
C ASP A 321 6.75 -0.06 12.08
N ALA A 322 7.06 0.35 10.85
CA ALA A 322 7.71 1.62 10.55
C ALA A 322 6.95 2.37 9.45
N MET A 323 6.27 3.46 9.83
CA MET A 323 5.60 4.31 8.86
C MET A 323 6.62 5.07 8.01
N VAL A 324 6.50 4.98 6.69
CA VAL A 324 7.24 5.78 5.72
C VAL A 324 6.35 6.95 5.30
N PRO A 325 6.78 8.22 5.47
CA PRO A 325 5.98 9.37 5.09
C PRO A 325 5.63 9.38 3.59
N HIS A 326 4.37 9.69 3.29
CA HIS A 326 3.93 9.97 1.93
C HIS A 326 4.66 11.20 1.38
N LEU A 327 5.11 11.14 0.12
CA LEU A 327 5.73 12.26 -0.56
C LEU A 327 4.75 12.84 -1.60
N GLU A 328 4.56 14.16 -1.64
CA GLU A 328 3.51 14.81 -2.47
C GLU A 328 3.68 14.63 -3.99
N ARG A 329 4.91 14.31 -4.44
CA ARG A 329 5.29 14.23 -5.86
C ARG A 329 4.93 12.92 -6.57
N TRP A 330 4.36 11.93 -5.88
CA TRP A 330 4.19 10.56 -6.42
C TRP A 330 2.81 10.27 -7.00
N GLY A 331 1.87 11.21 -6.90
CA GLY A 331 0.51 11.04 -7.44
C GLY A 331 -0.23 9.86 -6.79
N VAL A 332 -0.89 9.03 -7.61
CA VAL A 332 -1.72 7.89 -7.18
C VAL A 332 -0.88 6.60 -6.97
N TRP A 333 0.40 6.60 -7.36
CA TRP A 333 1.26 5.42 -7.32
C TRP A 333 2.03 5.33 -5.99
N THR A 334 1.32 4.91 -4.94
CA THR A 334 1.84 4.81 -3.57
C THR A 334 2.68 3.56 -3.34
N HIS A 335 2.26 2.43 -3.90
CA HIS A 335 2.86 1.11 -3.64
C HIS A 335 4.34 1.00 -4.04
N SER A 336 4.76 1.61 -5.16
CA SER A 336 6.17 1.57 -5.60
C SER A 336 6.98 2.79 -5.14
N SER A 337 6.38 3.72 -4.38
CA SER A 337 7.04 4.98 -4.03
C SER A 337 8.22 4.81 -3.05
N TYR A 338 8.24 3.73 -2.27
CA TYR A 338 9.29 3.42 -1.30
C TYR A 338 10.70 3.44 -1.92
N TRP A 339 10.85 2.92 -3.13
CA TRP A 339 12.14 2.80 -3.83
C TRP A 339 12.89 4.12 -4.00
N HIS A 340 12.18 5.23 -3.92
CA HIS A 340 12.72 6.57 -4.12
C HIS A 340 12.53 7.48 -2.90
N SER A 341 12.08 6.90 -1.78
CA SER A 341 11.90 7.61 -0.52
C SER A 341 13.22 7.67 0.25
N ARG A 342 13.69 8.88 0.55
CA ARG A 342 14.86 9.08 1.42
C ARG A 342 14.60 8.59 2.84
N ALA A 343 13.37 8.75 3.33
CA ALA A 343 12.98 8.25 4.64
C ALA A 343 13.07 6.71 4.68
N PHE A 344 12.62 6.04 3.61
CA PHE A 344 12.75 4.60 3.50
C PHE A 344 14.22 4.16 3.39
N ALA A 345 15.04 4.82 2.58
CA ALA A 345 16.48 4.53 2.51
C ALA A 345 17.17 4.71 3.88
N GLY A 346 16.81 5.76 4.63
CA GLY A 346 17.28 5.96 6.00
C GLY A 346 16.87 4.84 6.95
N LEU A 347 15.62 4.38 6.88
CA LEU A 347 15.13 3.22 7.63
C LEU A 347 15.94 1.95 7.29
N VAL A 348 16.08 1.63 6.00
CA VAL A 348 16.84 0.45 5.54
C VAL A 348 18.27 0.50 6.05
N ARG A 349 18.94 1.66 5.96
CA ARG A 349 20.29 1.84 6.50
C ARG A 349 20.34 1.66 8.01
N SER A 350 19.35 2.15 8.76
CA SER A 350 19.31 2.02 10.22
C SER A 350 19.11 0.57 10.69
N VAL A 351 18.45 -0.27 9.88
CA VAL A 351 18.12 -1.65 10.23
C VAL A 351 19.16 -2.63 9.69
N LEU A 352 19.61 -2.46 8.44
CA LEU A 352 20.51 -3.38 7.75
C LEU A 352 21.95 -2.86 7.63
N GLY A 353 22.23 -1.65 8.10
CA GLY A 353 23.58 -1.10 8.18
C GLY A 353 24.41 -1.72 9.31
N PRO A 354 25.72 -1.44 9.33
CA PRO A 354 26.55 -1.78 10.48
C PRO A 354 26.02 -1.08 11.73
N GLY A 355 25.92 -1.81 12.84
CA GLY A 355 25.52 -1.21 14.13
C GLY A 355 26.54 -0.17 14.59
N GLU A 356 26.09 0.88 15.26
CA GLU A 356 26.99 1.93 15.79
C GLU A 356 28.01 1.42 16.84
N ASP A 357 27.85 0.18 17.33
CA ASP A 357 28.70 -0.42 18.38
C ASP A 357 29.88 -1.28 17.90
N ASP A 358 29.98 -1.62 16.62
CA ASP A 358 31.08 -2.48 16.10
C ASP A 358 32.45 -1.73 15.98
N GLY A 359 32.56 -0.52 16.52
CA GLY A 359 33.72 0.37 16.37
C GLY A 359 34.39 0.83 17.67
N LYS A 360 34.04 0.28 18.85
CA LYS A 360 34.59 0.73 20.14
C LYS A 360 35.39 -0.28 20.96
N GLU A 361 35.63 -1.49 20.44
CA GLU A 361 36.63 -2.40 21.02
C GLU A 361 37.84 -2.52 20.09
N GLU A 362 38.72 -1.52 20.11
CA GLU A 362 40.17 -1.68 19.93
C GLU A 362 40.84 -0.31 20.11
N ARG A 363 41.18 0.01 21.37
CA ARG A 363 42.34 0.85 21.72
C ARG A 363 42.94 0.42 23.05
#